data_AF-A0AAV7X7Z9-F1
#
_entry.id   AF-A0AAV7X7Z9-F1
#
_cell.length_a   1.000
_cell.length_b   1.000
_cell.length_c   1.000
_cell.angle_alpha   90.00
_cell.angle_beta   90.00
_cell.angle_gamma   90.00
#
_symmetry.space_group_name_H-M   'P 1'
#
loop_
_entity.id
_entity.type
_entity.pdbx_description
1 polymer ?
#
loop_
_entity_poly.entity_id
_entity_poly.type
_entity_poly.pdbx_seq_one_letter_code
_entity_poly.pdbx_strand_id
1 'polypeptide(L)'
;MSVWDGLRTRADSNQDGQVSHEEWIAMWDDYAKNAEQPADWHRRYMEFMFDVEDTSGDGSIDVEEFTQVCTCFGATKEECAEAFLRFSQNNSVLVTRDVFAELWKEYFVSEDPNAGGNCIFGKPRID
;
A
#
# COMPACT_ATOMS: atom_id res chain seq x y z
N MET A 1 -16.70 11.89 -0.25
CA MET A 1 -15.49 12.38 0.46
C MET A 1 -14.30 11.78 -0.25
N SER A 2 -13.39 12.61 -0.75
CA SER A 2 -12.16 12.14 -1.39
C SER A 2 -11.21 11.47 -0.40
N VAL A 3 -10.17 10.80 -0.90
CA VAL A 3 -9.07 10.29 -0.06
C VAL A 3 -8.44 11.43 0.73
N TRP A 4 -8.22 12.59 0.10
CA TRP A 4 -7.66 13.78 0.73
C TRP A 4 -8.53 14.32 1.87
N ASP A 5 -9.86 14.38 1.68
CA ASP A 5 -10.78 14.82 2.73
C ASP A 5 -10.75 13.89 3.94
N GLY A 6 -10.62 12.58 3.73
CA GLY A 6 -10.48 11.60 4.80
C GLY A 6 -9.14 11.74 5.53
N LEU A 7 -8.05 11.83 4.77
CA LEU A 7 -6.70 11.90 5.29
C LEU A 7 -6.49 13.14 6.18
N ARG A 8 -6.89 14.32 5.72
CA ARG A 8 -6.72 15.55 6.50
C ARG A 8 -7.50 15.55 7.81
N THR A 9 -8.63 14.85 7.91
CA THR A 9 -9.39 14.78 9.18
C THR A 9 -8.63 14.06 10.30
N ARG A 10 -7.59 13.28 9.95
CA ARG A 10 -6.76 12.52 10.88
C ARG A 10 -5.34 13.06 11.00
N ALA A 11 -4.76 13.56 9.91
CA ALA A 11 -3.35 13.97 9.87
C ALA A 11 -3.13 15.47 10.09
N ASP A 12 -3.97 16.34 9.50
CA ASP A 12 -3.85 17.82 9.50
C ASP A 12 -4.23 18.37 10.89
N SER A 13 -3.34 18.16 11.85
CA SER A 13 -3.56 18.43 13.28
C SER A 13 -3.53 19.91 13.58
N ASN A 14 -2.72 20.66 12.83
CA ASN A 14 -2.63 22.11 12.92
C ASN A 14 -3.69 22.85 12.05
N GLN A 15 -4.46 22.11 11.24
CA GLN A 15 -5.51 22.62 10.35
C GLN A 15 -5.01 23.63 9.32
N ASP A 16 -3.76 23.53 8.90
CA ASP A 16 -3.16 24.42 7.91
C ASP A 16 -3.48 24.02 6.46
N GLY A 17 -4.14 22.87 6.27
CA GLY A 17 -4.51 22.35 4.96
C GLY A 17 -3.38 21.61 4.25
N GLN A 18 -2.31 21.30 4.94
CA GLN A 18 -1.21 20.44 4.53
C GLN A 18 -1.09 19.28 5.52
N VAL A 19 -0.24 18.31 5.19
CA VAL A 19 0.15 17.25 6.11
C VAL A 19 1.66 17.22 6.15
N SER A 20 2.23 17.63 7.28
CA SER A 20 3.66 17.58 7.54
C SER A 20 4.16 16.15 7.69
N HIS A 21 5.48 15.98 7.65
CA HIS A 21 6.10 14.66 7.82
C HIS A 21 5.82 14.10 9.23
N GLU A 22 5.85 14.97 10.25
CA GLU A 22 5.56 14.61 11.64
C GLU A 22 4.10 14.17 11.81
N GLU A 23 3.16 14.89 11.18
CA GLU A 23 1.74 14.53 11.18
C GLU A 23 1.48 13.20 10.45
N TRP A 24 2.16 12.99 9.33
CA TRP A 24 2.10 11.73 8.59
C TRP A 24 2.58 10.55 9.43
N ILE A 25 3.73 10.69 10.10
CA ILE A 25 4.27 9.64 10.99
C ILE A 25 3.33 9.39 12.17
N ALA A 26 2.85 10.44 12.84
CA ALA A 26 1.95 10.31 13.98
C ALA A 26 0.63 9.60 13.60
N MET A 27 0.10 9.91 12.42
CA MET A 27 -1.09 9.24 11.87
C MET A 27 -0.84 7.73 11.66
N TRP A 28 0.29 7.36 11.05
CA TRP A 28 0.61 5.95 10.80
C TRP A 28 0.94 5.18 12.09
N ASP A 29 1.56 5.82 13.07
CA ASP A 29 1.83 5.23 14.39
C ASP A 29 0.53 4.97 15.18
N ASP A 30 -0.45 5.88 15.12
CA ASP A 30 -1.79 5.66 15.69
C ASP A 30 -2.51 4.48 15.00
N TYR A 31 -2.37 4.37 13.68
CA TYR A 31 -2.96 3.27 12.91
C TYR A 31 -2.33 1.93 13.27
N ALA A 32 -1.01 1.83 13.32
CA ALA A 32 -0.31 0.59 13.66
C ALA A 32 -0.75 0.07 15.05
N LYS A 33 -1.02 0.98 15.99
CA LYS A 33 -1.52 0.66 17.34
C LYS A 33 -3.00 0.24 17.38
N ASN A 34 -3.80 0.64 16.39
CA ASN A 34 -5.26 0.45 16.35
C ASN A 34 -5.74 -0.26 15.07
N ALA A 35 -4.91 -1.14 14.50
CA ALA A 35 -5.13 -1.77 13.20
C ALA A 35 -6.42 -2.62 13.08
N GLU A 36 -7.11 -2.91 14.20
CA GLU A 36 -8.39 -3.62 14.20
C GLU A 36 -9.60 -2.73 13.84
N GLN A 37 -9.44 -1.40 13.83
CA GLN A 37 -10.47 -0.45 13.40
C GLN A 37 -9.90 0.51 12.35
N PRO A 38 -9.59 0.03 11.13
CA PRO A 38 -9.13 0.90 10.06
C PRO A 38 -10.20 1.95 9.78
N ALA A 39 -9.84 3.23 9.92
CA ALA A 39 -10.76 4.32 9.59
C ALA A 39 -11.15 4.24 8.11
N ASP A 40 -12.38 4.63 7.76
CA ASP A 40 -12.93 4.54 6.38
C ASP A 40 -12.00 5.09 5.29
N TRP A 41 -11.16 6.06 5.62
CA TRP A 41 -10.21 6.65 4.69
C TRP A 41 -9.05 5.71 4.33
N HIS A 42 -8.62 4.81 5.22
CA HIS A 42 -7.57 3.80 4.92
C HIS A 42 -8.06 2.84 3.87
N ARG A 43 -9.30 2.33 4.04
CA ARG A 43 -9.92 1.45 3.05
C ARG A 43 -10.01 2.13 1.69
N ARG A 44 -10.47 3.39 1.65
CA ARG A 44 -10.53 4.17 0.41
C ARG A 44 -9.17 4.44 -0.21
N TYR A 45 -8.15 4.64 0.61
CA TYR A 45 -6.79 4.85 0.12
C TYR A 45 -6.20 3.57 -0.45
N MET A 46 -6.40 2.43 0.23
CA MET A 46 -6.05 1.11 -0.29
C MET A 46 -6.79 0.81 -1.60
N GLU A 47 -8.11 1.04 -1.65
CA GLU A 47 -8.92 0.87 -2.87
C GLU A 47 -8.41 1.75 -4.03
N PHE A 48 -8.06 3.00 -3.73
CA PHE A 48 -7.47 3.91 -4.72
C PHE A 48 -6.11 3.42 -5.23
N MET A 49 -5.23 2.94 -4.35
CA MET A 49 -3.93 2.41 -4.75
C MET A 49 -4.09 1.14 -5.58
N PHE A 50 -5.03 0.27 -5.23
CA PHE A 50 -5.38 -0.89 -6.05
C PHE A 50 -5.84 -0.46 -7.44
N ASP A 51 -6.73 0.54 -7.56
CA ASP A 51 -7.21 1.04 -8.86
C ASP A 51 -6.10 1.68 -9.70
N VAL A 52 -5.05 2.22 -9.07
CA VAL A 52 -3.88 2.72 -9.78
C VAL A 52 -3.04 1.57 -10.37
N GLU A 53 -3.02 0.42 -9.70
CA GLU A 53 -2.29 -0.77 -10.16
C GLU A 53 -3.09 -1.61 -11.17
N ASP A 54 -4.38 -1.88 -10.93
CA ASP A 54 -5.30 -2.62 -11.82
C ASP A 54 -5.70 -1.77 -13.04
N THR A 55 -4.73 -1.52 -13.92
CA THR A 55 -4.94 -0.70 -15.12
C THR A 55 -5.82 -1.39 -16.17
N SER A 56 -5.87 -2.72 -16.16
CA SER A 56 -6.72 -3.53 -17.03
C SER A 56 -8.18 -3.52 -16.58
N GLY A 57 -8.44 -3.31 -15.29
CA GLY A 57 -9.78 -3.32 -14.68
C GLY A 57 -10.36 -4.72 -14.55
N ASP A 58 -9.53 -5.76 -14.52
CA ASP A 58 -9.96 -7.15 -14.43
C ASP A 58 -10.21 -7.61 -12.98
N GLY A 59 -9.88 -6.75 -12.00
CA GLY A 59 -10.08 -6.99 -10.58
C GLY A 59 -8.91 -7.73 -9.92
N SER A 60 -7.79 -7.88 -10.61
CA SER A 60 -6.53 -8.39 -10.08
C SER A 60 -5.34 -7.57 -10.55
N ILE A 61 -4.24 -7.61 -9.80
CA ILE A 61 -2.97 -7.00 -10.19
C ILE A 61 -2.06 -8.10 -10.74
N ASP A 62 -1.61 -7.94 -11.98
CA ASP A 62 -0.57 -8.80 -12.57
C ASP A 62 0.85 -8.21 -12.46
N VAL A 63 1.86 -8.98 -12.85
CA VAL A 63 3.26 -8.56 -12.72
C VAL A 63 3.60 -7.43 -13.69
N GLU A 64 2.96 -7.38 -14.85
CA GLU A 64 3.14 -6.34 -15.85
C GLU A 64 2.60 -4.99 -15.35
N GLU A 65 1.40 -4.99 -14.77
CA GLU A 65 0.75 -3.85 -14.12
C GLU A 65 1.56 -3.34 -12.94
N PHE A 66 1.93 -4.23 -12.02
CA PHE A 66 2.77 -3.90 -10.87
C PHE A 66 4.10 -3.27 -11.28
N THR A 67 4.76 -3.83 -12.30
CA THR A 67 6.04 -3.33 -12.81
C THR A 67 5.88 -1.95 -13.46
N GLN A 68 4.79 -1.70 -14.19
CA GLN A 68 4.53 -0.39 -14.80
C GLN A 68 4.44 0.71 -13.75
N VAL A 69 3.70 0.46 -12.67
CA VAL A 69 3.52 1.44 -11.59
C VAL A 69 4.82 1.63 -10.79
N CYS A 70 5.41 0.55 -10.31
CA CYS A 70 6.59 0.63 -9.44
C CYS A 70 7.83 1.23 -10.13
N THR A 71 7.98 1.04 -11.44
CA THR A 71 9.09 1.67 -12.19
C THR A 71 8.94 3.19 -12.30
N CYS A 72 7.71 3.74 -12.27
CA CYS A 72 7.50 5.18 -12.15
C CYS A 72 7.99 5.74 -10.80
N PHE A 73 8.06 4.89 -9.77
CA PHE A 73 8.55 5.24 -8.43
C PHE A 73 10.02 4.86 -8.19
N GLY A 74 10.74 4.45 -9.24
CA GLY A 74 12.19 4.26 -9.21
C GLY A 74 12.66 2.83 -8.92
N ALA A 75 11.76 1.85 -8.84
CA ALA A 75 12.15 0.44 -8.81
C ALA A 75 12.61 -0.05 -10.20
N THR A 76 13.55 -0.98 -10.22
CA THR A 76 13.94 -1.71 -11.45
C THR A 76 12.93 -2.80 -11.77
N LYS A 77 12.89 -3.25 -13.03
CA LYS A 77 11.99 -4.35 -13.44
C LYS A 77 12.31 -5.64 -12.70
N GLU A 78 13.59 -5.88 -12.44
CA GLU A 78 14.09 -7.03 -11.71
C GLU A 78 13.61 -7.03 -10.26
N GLU A 79 13.68 -5.87 -9.58
CA GLU A 79 13.14 -5.70 -8.22
C GLU A 79 11.63 -5.89 -8.18
N CYS A 80 10.90 -5.35 -9.18
CA CYS A 80 9.45 -5.52 -9.28
C CYS A 80 9.07 -7.00 -9.44
N ALA A 81 9.77 -7.74 -10.29
CA ALA A 81 9.52 -9.16 -10.50
C ALA A 81 9.80 -9.98 -9.23
N GLU A 82 10.90 -9.70 -8.52
CA GLU A 82 11.22 -10.37 -7.25
C GLU A 82 10.18 -10.05 -6.16
N ALA A 83 9.79 -8.78 -6.06
CA ALA A 83 8.78 -8.31 -5.12
C ALA A 83 7.41 -8.97 -5.39
N PHE A 84 6.99 -9.00 -6.65
CA PHE A 84 5.72 -9.62 -7.06
C PHE A 84 5.68 -11.10 -6.70
N LEU A 85 6.75 -11.85 -6.97
CA LEU A 85 6.84 -13.27 -6.62
C LEU A 85 6.73 -13.53 -5.11
N ARG A 86 7.18 -12.59 -4.26
CA ARG A 86 7.04 -12.73 -2.80
C ARG A 86 5.59 -12.67 -2.36
N PHE A 87 4.86 -11.61 -2.72
CA PHE A 87 3.50 -11.43 -2.21
C PHE A 87 2.45 -12.27 -2.97
N SER A 88 2.69 -12.61 -4.24
CA SER A 88 1.84 -13.55 -5.00
C SER A 88 2.09 -15.02 -4.65
N GLN A 89 2.99 -15.30 -3.70
CA GLN A 89 3.43 -16.66 -3.34
C GLN A 89 3.85 -17.47 -4.57
N ASN A 90 4.79 -16.93 -5.34
CA ASN A 90 5.27 -17.50 -6.59
C ASN A 90 4.13 -17.75 -7.59
N ASN A 91 3.29 -16.73 -7.81
CA ASN A 91 2.12 -16.75 -8.70
C ASN A 91 1.05 -17.81 -8.35
N SER A 92 1.06 -18.34 -7.12
CA SER A 92 0.03 -19.28 -6.67
C SER A 92 -1.22 -18.58 -6.13
N VAL A 93 -1.10 -17.28 -5.80
CA VAL A 93 -2.19 -16.42 -5.34
C VAL A 93 -2.47 -15.35 -6.39
N LEU A 94 -3.73 -15.26 -6.82
CA LEU A 94 -4.21 -14.14 -7.62
C LEU A 94 -4.38 -12.91 -6.72
N VAL A 95 -3.73 -11.80 -7.08
CA VAL A 95 -3.70 -10.59 -6.26
C VAL A 95 -4.95 -9.77 -6.50
N THR A 96 -6.07 -10.25 -5.95
CA THR A 96 -7.35 -9.53 -5.98
C THR A 96 -7.37 -8.41 -4.96
N ARG A 97 -8.41 -7.57 -4.99
CA ARG A 97 -8.63 -6.50 -4.00
C ARG A 97 -8.54 -6.97 -2.55
N ASP A 98 -9.13 -8.13 -2.24
CA ASP A 98 -9.11 -8.68 -0.89
C ASP A 98 -7.70 -9.13 -0.48
N VAL A 99 -6.96 -9.75 -1.41
CA VAL A 99 -5.55 -10.14 -1.16
C VAL A 99 -4.68 -8.90 -0.97
N PHE A 100 -4.85 -7.88 -1.82
CA PHE A 100 -4.13 -6.62 -1.69
C PHE A 100 -4.45 -5.90 -0.38
N ALA A 101 -5.69 -5.97 0.11
CA ALA A 101 -6.05 -5.40 1.41
C ALA A 101 -5.30 -6.05 2.58
N GLU A 102 -5.10 -7.37 2.55
CA GLU A 102 -4.30 -8.08 3.56
C GLU A 102 -2.80 -7.71 3.45
N LEU A 103 -2.26 -7.66 2.23
CA LEU A 103 -0.86 -7.25 2.01
C LEU A 103 -0.63 -5.78 2.43
N TRP A 104 -1.61 -4.91 2.19
CA TRP A 104 -1.60 -3.52 2.64
C TRP A 104 -1.55 -3.44 4.16
N LYS A 105 -2.35 -4.25 4.85
CA LYS A 105 -2.31 -4.35 6.31
C LYS A 105 -0.96 -4.85 6.80
N GLU A 106 -0.40 -5.88 6.16
CA GLU A 106 0.94 -6.37 6.47
C GLU A 106 1.99 -5.26 6.33
N TYR A 107 1.99 -4.49 5.24
CA TYR A 107 2.96 -3.43 5.02
C TYR A 107 2.98 -2.37 6.12
N PHE A 108 1.81 -1.95 6.60
CA PHE A 108 1.71 -0.86 7.58
C PHE A 108 1.76 -1.29 9.04
N VAL A 109 1.60 -2.59 9.33
CA VAL A 109 1.40 -3.09 10.71
C VAL A 109 2.36 -4.23 11.08
N SER A 110 2.85 -5.00 10.10
CA SER A 110 3.70 -6.15 10.39
C SER A 110 5.06 -5.72 10.93
N GLU A 111 5.50 -6.38 12.01
CA GLU A 111 6.89 -6.33 12.47
C GLU A 111 7.76 -7.45 11.88
N ASP A 112 7.19 -8.36 11.07
CA ASP A 112 7.96 -9.41 10.40
C ASP A 112 8.68 -8.83 9.16
N PRO A 113 10.03 -8.79 9.16
CA PRO A 113 10.79 -8.30 8.01
C PRO A 113 10.61 -9.15 6.74
N ASN A 114 10.08 -10.37 6.86
CA ASN A 114 9.85 -11.27 5.74
C ASN A 114 8.39 -11.32 5.26
N ALA A 115 7.50 -10.49 5.82
CA ALA A 115 6.10 -10.42 5.39
C ALA A 115 6.02 -10.09 3.89
N GLY A 116 5.09 -10.74 3.18
CA GLY A 116 4.89 -10.52 1.75
C GLY A 116 4.49 -9.07 1.47
N GLY A 117 3.67 -8.50 2.36
CA GLY A 117 3.25 -7.09 2.32
C GLY A 117 4.40 -6.10 2.19
N ASN A 118 5.59 -6.39 2.73
CA ASN A 118 6.76 -5.50 2.66
C ASN A 118 7.20 -5.19 1.23
N CYS A 119 6.74 -5.96 0.24
CA CYS A 119 7.13 -5.88 -1.15
C CYS A 119 6.09 -5.18 -2.05
N ILE A 120 4.94 -4.73 -1.54
CA ILE A 120 3.86 -4.16 -2.37
C ILE A 120 4.18 -2.79 -3.01
N PHE A 121 5.34 -2.19 -2.73
CA PHE A 121 5.81 -0.97 -3.39
C PHE A 121 7.12 -1.16 -4.16
N GLY A 122 7.34 -2.38 -4.66
CA GLY A 122 8.37 -2.67 -5.68
C GLY A 122 9.79 -2.83 -5.15
N LYS A 123 10.03 -2.60 -3.86
CA LYS A 123 11.34 -2.85 -3.23
C LYS A 123 11.33 -4.12 -2.39
N PRO A 124 12.15 -5.13 -2.73
CA PRO A 124 12.23 -6.37 -1.94
C PRO A 124 12.99 -6.20 -0.61
N ARG A 125 13.71 -5.07 -0.44
CA ARG A 125 14.52 -4.73 0.73
C ARG A 125 14.49 -3.22 0.99
N ILE A 126 14.50 -2.84 2.26
CA ILE A 126 14.81 -1.47 2.69
C ILE A 126 16.33 -1.42 2.90
N ASP A 127 17.05 -0.83 1.95
CA ASP A 127 18.48 -0.55 2.03
C ASP A 127 18.78 0.82 2.62
#